data_AF-D2V9C6-F1
#
_entry.id   AF-D2V9C6-F1
#
_cell.length_a   1.000
_cell.length_b   1.000
_cell.length_c   1.000
_cell.angle_alpha   90.00
_cell.angle_beta   90.00
_cell.angle_gamma   90.00
#
_symmetry.space_group_name_H-M   'P 1'
#
loop_
_entity.id
_entity.type
_entity.pdbx_description
1 polymer ?
#
loop_
_entity_poly.entity_id
_entity_poly.type
_entity_poly.pdbx_seq_one_letter_code
_entity_poly.pdbx_strand_id
1 'polypeptide(L)'
;MEPSLQDYSTSPSLSTLQPQQIPLISYIDGKFQVDKKAISVISKIKEPVAVLSIAGVYRSGKSFLLNQILDRNDGFTTSPSHLPCTKGLWVWSVPMKVSNDNHPDFRLLIVDSEGIGSFSANETYDTQVFSLALLMSSMFIYNSQGSIDDNAITRLGLVTELSKYVKSKLGGLDNQAIFPSFLWVVRDFSLDLQITPKNYLEFALSSEERYTETERNKQQIKASLKQYFRDRDCFTLVRPIHDEKKLQNASKLESYEIRPEFRNQIEKLKQKILDTVAPKELGGRMLNGRIIYQNLQNKNAKAVKTERGSNRVGKHSLRIRIRSSFLFLGKFKACGKRCSIPCWTIT
;
A
#
# COMPACT_ATOMS: atom_id res chain seq x y z
N MET A 1 -30.81 8.86 -29.21
CA MET A 1 -31.62 8.47 -28.04
C MET A 1 -30.66 8.22 -26.90
N GLU A 2 -30.62 9.14 -25.94
CA GLU A 2 -29.90 8.95 -24.67
C GLU A 2 -30.57 7.82 -23.87
N PRO A 3 -29.81 6.92 -23.22
CA PRO A 3 -30.39 5.94 -22.33
C PRO A 3 -30.83 6.63 -21.02
N SER A 4 -32.08 6.38 -20.65
CA SER A 4 -32.79 6.91 -19.49
C SER A 4 -32.17 6.49 -18.14
N LEU A 5 -32.17 7.43 -17.19
CA LEU A 5 -31.62 7.35 -15.83
C LEU A 5 -32.45 6.49 -14.83
N GLN A 6 -32.97 5.31 -15.20
CA GLN A 6 -33.88 4.55 -14.32
C GLN A 6 -33.44 3.17 -13.81
N ASP A 7 -32.27 2.63 -14.16
CA ASP A 7 -31.85 1.28 -13.70
C ASP A 7 -30.71 1.26 -12.65
N TYR A 8 -30.81 2.04 -11.57
CA TYR A 8 -29.85 1.97 -10.42
C TYR A 8 -30.47 1.53 -9.09
N SER A 9 -31.72 1.08 -9.09
CA SER A 9 -32.47 0.69 -7.88
C SER A 9 -32.36 -0.82 -7.61
N THR A 10 -31.20 -1.29 -7.13
CA THR A 10 -31.05 -2.53 -6.30
C THR A 10 -29.58 -2.82 -5.94
N SER A 11 -28.73 -1.79 -5.82
CA SER A 11 -27.37 -2.05 -5.36
C SER A 11 -27.37 -2.28 -3.83
N PRO A 12 -26.82 -3.40 -3.32
CA PRO A 12 -26.89 -3.73 -1.89
C PRO A 12 -26.24 -2.66 -1.01
N SER A 13 -26.85 -2.34 0.13
CA SER A 13 -26.27 -1.51 1.20
C SER A 13 -24.97 -2.11 1.76
N LEU A 14 -24.12 -1.32 2.44
CA LEU A 14 -22.84 -1.80 2.98
C LEU A 14 -23.02 -3.02 3.91
N SER A 15 -24.12 -3.08 4.66
CA SER A 15 -24.48 -4.21 5.55
C SER A 15 -24.91 -5.48 4.82
N THR A 16 -25.16 -5.41 3.51
CA THR A 16 -25.61 -6.54 2.67
C THR A 16 -24.51 -7.03 1.71
N LEU A 17 -23.29 -6.51 1.82
CA LEU A 17 -22.16 -6.96 1.02
C LEU A 17 -21.70 -8.34 1.46
N GLN A 18 -21.63 -9.27 0.52
CA GLN A 18 -21.05 -10.59 0.75
C GLN A 18 -19.52 -10.49 0.79
N PRO A 19 -18.85 -11.00 1.86
CA PRO A 19 -17.40 -10.99 1.98
C PRO A 19 -16.75 -11.78 0.85
N GLN A 20 -15.87 -11.12 0.12
CA GLN A 20 -15.09 -11.69 -0.97
C GLN A 20 -13.93 -10.75 -1.31
N GLN A 21 -12.86 -11.29 -1.87
CA GLN A 21 -11.84 -10.49 -2.55
C GLN A 21 -12.37 -10.02 -3.91
N ILE A 22 -12.04 -8.80 -4.31
CA ILE A 22 -12.42 -8.23 -5.62
C ILE A 22 -11.16 -7.62 -6.23
N PRO A 23 -10.90 -7.80 -7.55
CA PRO A 23 -9.88 -7.01 -8.21
C PRO A 23 -10.17 -5.54 -7.98
N LEU A 24 -9.20 -4.76 -7.53
CA LEU A 24 -9.32 -3.30 -7.44
C LEU A 24 -8.75 -2.66 -8.71
N ILE A 25 -7.52 -3.05 -9.06
CA ILE A 25 -6.81 -2.56 -10.23
C ILE A 25 -6.23 -3.76 -10.97
N SER A 26 -6.57 -3.90 -12.25
CA SER A 26 -6.07 -4.95 -13.15
C SER A 26 -5.29 -4.35 -14.31
N TYR A 27 -4.37 -5.12 -14.89
CA TYR A 27 -3.59 -4.69 -16.05
C TYR A 27 -4.04 -5.45 -17.29
N ILE A 28 -4.78 -4.75 -18.15
CA ILE A 28 -5.46 -5.30 -19.33
C ILE A 28 -5.05 -4.43 -20.53
N ASP A 29 -4.58 -5.07 -21.61
CA ASP A 29 -4.15 -4.41 -22.86
C ASP A 29 -3.11 -3.31 -22.65
N GLY A 30 -2.12 -3.57 -21.78
CA GLY A 30 -1.03 -2.64 -21.50
C GLY A 30 -1.43 -1.42 -20.66
N LYS A 31 -2.60 -1.45 -20.01
CA LYS A 31 -3.12 -0.34 -19.20
C LYS A 31 -3.70 -0.85 -17.90
N PHE A 32 -3.52 -0.07 -16.84
CA PHE A 32 -4.24 -0.30 -15.60
C PHE A 32 -5.69 0.15 -15.74
N GLN A 33 -6.59 -0.69 -15.27
CA GLN A 33 -8.02 -0.43 -15.26
C GLN A 33 -8.53 -0.68 -13.84
N VAL A 34 -9.37 0.23 -13.36
CA VAL A 34 -10.01 0.07 -12.06
C VAL A 34 -11.27 -0.76 -12.25
N ASP A 35 -11.47 -1.75 -11.38
CA ASP A 35 -12.63 -2.62 -11.44
C ASP A 35 -13.90 -1.89 -11.00
N LYS A 36 -14.98 -2.05 -11.78
CA LYS A 36 -16.26 -1.35 -11.55
C LYS A 36 -16.97 -1.83 -10.27
N LYS A 37 -16.85 -3.12 -9.93
CA LYS A 37 -17.47 -3.71 -8.73
C LYS A 37 -16.77 -3.19 -7.48
N ALA A 38 -15.43 -3.18 -7.46
CA ALA A 38 -14.66 -2.60 -6.35
C ALA A 38 -14.99 -1.13 -6.13
N ILE A 39 -15.05 -0.35 -7.22
CA ILE A 39 -15.45 1.05 -7.20
C ILE A 39 -16.86 1.25 -6.62
N SER A 40 -17.83 0.41 -7.00
CA SER A 40 -19.20 0.50 -6.52
C SER A 40 -19.26 0.28 -5.01
N VAL A 41 -18.54 -0.71 -4.51
CA VAL A 41 -18.39 -1.00 -3.07
C VAL A 41 -17.77 0.19 -2.35
N ILE A 42 -16.62 0.67 -2.81
CA ILE A 42 -15.90 1.77 -2.16
C ILE A 42 -16.76 3.04 -2.13
N SER A 43 -17.47 3.36 -3.22
CA SER A 43 -18.28 4.59 -3.31
C SER A 43 -19.42 4.68 -2.29
N LYS A 44 -19.84 3.56 -1.70
CA LYS A 44 -20.91 3.48 -0.70
C LYS A 44 -20.46 3.85 0.70
N ILE A 45 -19.15 3.92 0.95
CA ILE A 45 -18.59 4.24 2.27
C ILE A 45 -18.70 5.75 2.50
N LYS A 46 -19.49 6.14 3.50
CA LYS A 46 -19.76 7.55 3.82
C LYS A 46 -18.77 8.09 4.84
N GLU A 47 -18.33 7.22 5.74
CA GLU A 47 -17.37 7.46 6.79
C GLU A 47 -15.97 7.77 6.20
N PRO A 48 -15.07 8.39 6.99
CA PRO A 48 -13.66 8.45 6.65
C PRO A 48 -13.09 7.05 6.36
N VAL A 49 -12.17 6.97 5.42
CA VAL A 49 -11.59 5.70 4.97
C VAL A 49 -10.09 5.72 5.19
N ALA A 50 -9.61 4.72 5.92
CA ALA A 50 -8.22 4.33 5.93
C ALA A 50 -7.99 3.21 4.90
N VAL A 51 -6.81 3.20 4.28
CA VAL A 51 -6.40 2.13 3.36
C VAL A 51 -5.15 1.45 3.92
N LEU A 52 -5.23 0.17 4.22
CA LEU A 52 -4.11 -0.68 4.55
C LEU A 52 -3.72 -1.47 3.30
N SER A 53 -2.56 -1.18 2.70
CA SER A 53 -2.03 -2.03 1.63
C SER A 53 -0.81 -2.80 2.08
N ILE A 54 -0.67 -4.02 1.59
CA ILE A 54 0.54 -4.84 1.76
C ILE A 54 1.26 -5.00 0.43
N ALA A 55 2.59 -4.92 0.45
CA ALA A 55 3.44 -5.25 -0.68
C ALA A 55 4.68 -6.04 -0.22
N GLY A 56 5.35 -6.68 -1.17
CA GLY A 56 6.52 -7.51 -0.88
C GLY A 56 6.75 -8.54 -1.98
N VAL A 57 7.83 -9.30 -1.86
CA VAL A 57 8.23 -10.31 -2.86
C VAL A 57 7.09 -11.31 -3.10
N TYR A 58 6.98 -11.84 -4.32
CA TYR A 58 6.05 -12.94 -4.61
C TYR A 58 6.29 -14.13 -3.65
N ARG A 59 5.22 -14.87 -3.31
CA ARG A 59 5.28 -16.03 -2.39
C ARG A 59 5.72 -15.78 -0.95
N SER A 60 5.78 -14.54 -0.50
CA SER A 60 6.14 -14.19 0.89
C SER A 60 5.00 -14.29 1.92
N GLY A 61 3.85 -14.89 1.56
CA GLY A 61 2.72 -15.08 2.49
C GLY A 61 1.90 -13.82 2.80
N LYS A 62 1.84 -12.84 1.88
CA LYS A 62 1.07 -11.59 2.03
C LYS A 62 -0.44 -11.82 2.23
N SER A 63 -1.08 -12.52 1.29
CA SER A 63 -2.52 -12.82 1.36
C SER A 63 -2.86 -13.64 2.60
N PHE A 64 -1.98 -14.58 2.99
CA PHE A 64 -2.12 -15.30 4.26
C PHE A 64 -2.05 -14.36 5.46
N LEU A 65 -1.09 -13.42 5.51
CA LEU A 65 -1.00 -12.45 6.60
C LEU A 65 -2.25 -11.58 6.71
N LEU A 66 -2.78 -11.08 5.57
CA LEU A 66 -4.02 -10.31 5.57
C LEU A 66 -5.22 -11.12 6.03
N ASN A 67 -5.28 -12.39 5.68
CA ASN A 67 -6.31 -13.32 6.14
C ASN A 67 -6.28 -13.48 7.66
N GLN A 68 -5.08 -13.59 8.24
CA GLN A 68 -4.91 -13.61 9.69
C GLN A 68 -5.35 -12.29 10.35
N ILE A 69 -5.04 -11.14 9.75
CA ILE A 69 -5.51 -9.82 10.24
C ILE A 69 -7.04 -9.68 10.17
N LEU A 70 -7.66 -10.29 9.16
CA LEU A 70 -9.11 -10.33 8.97
C LEU A 70 -9.83 -11.34 9.89
N ASP A 71 -9.11 -12.17 10.63
CA ASP A 71 -9.63 -13.36 11.34
C ASP A 71 -10.37 -14.34 10.43
N ARG A 72 -9.85 -14.56 9.21
CA ARG A 72 -10.50 -15.41 8.21
C ARG A 72 -9.53 -16.38 7.57
N ASN A 73 -10.00 -17.59 7.33
CA ASN A 73 -9.28 -18.57 6.50
C ASN A 73 -9.73 -18.53 5.03
N ASP A 74 -10.92 -18.00 4.76
CA ASP A 74 -11.56 -17.88 3.44
C ASP A 74 -11.46 -16.44 2.86
N GLY A 75 -10.42 -15.70 3.24
CA GLY A 75 -10.19 -14.32 2.81
C GLY A 75 -9.64 -14.20 1.38
N PHE A 76 -8.52 -13.47 1.25
CA PHE A 76 -7.74 -13.43 0.01
C PHE A 76 -7.25 -14.82 -0.39
N THR A 77 -7.30 -15.12 -1.69
CA THR A 77 -6.91 -16.42 -2.20
C THR A 77 -5.41 -16.63 -2.09
N THR A 78 -5.03 -17.68 -1.38
CA THR A 78 -3.67 -18.23 -1.36
C THR A 78 -3.63 -19.49 -2.21
N SER A 79 -2.57 -19.70 -2.99
CA SER A 79 -2.34 -21.01 -3.62
C SER A 79 -0.90 -21.50 -3.40
N PRO A 80 -0.70 -22.82 -3.30
CA PRO A 80 0.62 -23.46 -3.23
C PRO A 80 1.34 -23.51 -4.58
N SER A 81 0.72 -22.96 -5.63
CA SER A 81 1.26 -22.67 -6.97
C SER A 81 2.76 -22.33 -7.00
N HIS A 82 3.42 -22.42 -8.15
CA HIS A 82 4.49 -21.47 -8.48
C HIS A 82 3.92 -20.25 -9.23
N LEU A 83 2.75 -20.36 -9.85
CA LEU A 83 2.07 -19.28 -10.59
C LEU A 83 1.47 -18.18 -9.70
N PRO A 84 1.70 -16.88 -9.98
CA PRO A 84 1.15 -15.78 -9.19
C PRO A 84 -0.38 -15.88 -9.04
N CYS A 85 -0.86 -15.76 -7.81
CA CYS A 85 -2.29 -15.87 -7.50
C CYS A 85 -2.99 -14.51 -7.61
N THR A 86 -2.28 -13.44 -7.25
CA THR A 86 -2.77 -12.07 -7.32
C THR A 86 -2.09 -11.36 -8.48
N LYS A 87 -2.91 -10.81 -9.39
CA LYS A 87 -2.44 -9.87 -10.42
C LYS A 87 -3.00 -8.49 -10.17
N GLY A 88 -2.14 -7.49 -10.15
CA GLY A 88 -2.51 -6.09 -9.86
C GLY A 88 -2.78 -5.86 -8.37
N LEU A 89 -3.84 -5.13 -8.05
CA LEU A 89 -4.28 -4.87 -6.68
C LEU A 89 -5.66 -5.47 -6.43
N TRP A 90 -5.86 -6.03 -5.26
CA TRP A 90 -7.11 -6.68 -4.83
C TRP A 90 -7.58 -6.05 -3.53
N VAL A 91 -8.88 -5.90 -3.35
CA VAL A 91 -9.48 -5.31 -2.15
C VAL A 91 -10.45 -6.28 -1.49
N TRP A 92 -10.47 -6.29 -0.16
CA TRP A 92 -11.52 -6.99 0.58
C TRP A 92 -12.81 -6.18 0.56
N SER A 93 -13.90 -6.79 0.10
CA SER A 93 -15.15 -6.07 -0.20
C SER A 93 -15.93 -5.57 1.02
N VAL A 94 -15.61 -6.05 2.23
CA VAL A 94 -16.28 -5.63 3.47
C VAL A 94 -15.28 -4.84 4.31
N PRO A 95 -15.37 -3.49 4.32
CA PRO A 95 -14.45 -2.66 5.10
C PRO A 95 -14.65 -2.89 6.60
N MET A 96 -13.55 -3.02 7.34
CA MET A 96 -13.63 -3.17 8.80
C MET A 96 -14.05 -1.84 9.42
N LYS A 97 -14.92 -1.89 10.43
CA LYS A 97 -15.18 -0.72 11.27
C LYS A 97 -14.04 -0.58 12.28
N VAL A 98 -13.46 0.61 12.37
CA VAL A 98 -12.33 0.87 13.27
C VAL A 98 -12.59 2.18 14.03
N SER A 99 -12.14 2.20 15.28
CA SER A 99 -12.11 3.36 16.16
C SER A 99 -10.81 3.29 16.97
N ASN A 100 -10.11 4.41 17.10
CA ASN A 100 -8.97 4.57 17.99
C ASN A 100 -9.02 5.94 18.66
N ASP A 101 -8.11 6.20 19.60
CA ASP A 101 -8.11 7.41 20.43
C ASP A 101 -8.14 8.73 19.63
N ASN A 102 -7.51 8.72 18.44
CA ASN A 102 -7.44 9.89 17.56
C ASN A 102 -8.61 9.98 16.57
N HIS A 103 -9.23 8.85 16.23
CA HIS A 103 -10.27 8.74 15.21
C HIS A 103 -11.40 7.82 15.68
N PRO A 104 -12.53 8.38 16.17
CA PRO A 104 -13.56 7.60 16.86
C PRO A 104 -14.44 6.75 15.94
N ASP A 105 -14.50 7.03 14.63
CA ASP A 105 -15.28 6.22 13.69
C ASP A 105 -14.77 6.36 12.25
N PHE A 106 -14.25 5.26 11.70
CA PHE A 106 -13.82 5.19 10.29
C PHE A 106 -13.86 3.75 9.76
N ARG A 107 -13.67 3.61 8.44
CA ARG A 107 -13.61 2.31 7.76
C ARG A 107 -12.19 2.01 7.29
N LEU A 108 -11.74 0.78 7.52
CA LEU A 108 -10.47 0.27 7.02
C LEU A 108 -10.69 -0.61 5.79
N LEU A 109 -10.17 -0.15 4.64
CA LEU A 109 -10.04 -0.94 3.42
C LEU A 109 -8.72 -1.70 3.43
N ILE A 110 -8.77 -3.01 3.22
CA ILE A 110 -7.57 -3.85 3.12
C ILE A 110 -7.31 -4.19 1.66
N VAL A 111 -6.07 -3.94 1.22
CA VAL A 111 -5.62 -4.11 -0.17
C VAL A 111 -4.42 -5.07 -0.21
N ASP A 112 -4.56 -6.14 -0.98
CA ASP A 112 -3.46 -7.06 -1.30
C ASP A 112 -2.84 -6.70 -2.65
N SER A 113 -1.52 -6.69 -2.73
CA SER A 113 -0.79 -6.44 -3.97
C SER A 113 -0.27 -7.73 -4.58
N GLU A 114 -0.10 -7.71 -5.91
CA GLU A 114 0.79 -8.65 -6.57
C GLU A 114 2.19 -8.59 -5.96
N GLY A 115 2.87 -9.74 -5.94
CA GLY A 115 4.22 -9.84 -5.43
C GLY A 115 5.26 -9.37 -6.43
N ILE A 116 6.22 -8.59 -5.95
CA ILE A 116 7.35 -8.08 -6.74
C ILE A 116 8.24 -9.24 -7.18
N GLY A 117 8.71 -9.21 -8.43
CA GLY A 117 9.69 -10.15 -8.98
C GLY A 117 9.10 -11.49 -9.40
N SER A 118 7.82 -11.53 -9.80
CA SER A 118 7.23 -12.75 -10.33
C SER A 118 7.84 -13.14 -11.69
N PHE A 119 7.96 -14.44 -11.99
CA PHE A 119 8.64 -14.97 -13.19
C PHE A 119 8.16 -14.39 -14.54
N SER A 120 6.97 -13.79 -14.58
CA SER A 120 6.34 -13.23 -15.78
C SER A 120 6.22 -11.70 -15.77
N ALA A 121 6.66 -11.03 -14.70
CA ALA A 121 6.45 -9.60 -14.54
C ALA A 121 7.56 -8.77 -15.19
N ASN A 122 7.15 -7.71 -15.89
CA ASN A 122 8.04 -6.65 -16.32
C ASN A 122 8.39 -5.79 -15.09
N GLU A 123 9.66 -5.47 -14.86
CA GLU A 123 10.10 -4.59 -13.75
C GLU A 123 9.32 -3.27 -13.69
N THR A 124 8.94 -2.74 -14.86
CA THR A 124 8.06 -1.57 -14.97
C THR A 124 6.69 -1.80 -14.36
N TYR A 125 6.09 -2.96 -14.62
CA TYR A 125 4.77 -3.30 -14.12
C TYR A 125 4.77 -3.47 -12.59
N ASP A 126 5.73 -4.21 -12.03
CA ASP A 126 5.86 -4.39 -10.58
C ASP A 126 6.03 -3.05 -9.87
N THR A 127 6.86 -2.20 -10.47
CA THR A 127 7.08 -0.83 -10.03
C THR A 127 5.78 -0.04 -9.98
N GLN A 128 4.94 -0.14 -11.01
CA GLN A 128 3.66 0.54 -11.08
C GLN A 128 2.67 0.04 -10.02
N VAL A 129 2.54 -1.27 -9.87
CA VAL A 129 1.64 -1.88 -8.87
C VAL A 129 2.05 -1.43 -7.46
N PHE A 130 3.34 -1.52 -7.14
CA PHE A 130 3.87 -1.08 -5.84
C PHE A 130 3.60 0.40 -5.59
N SER A 131 3.86 1.25 -6.59
CA SER A 131 3.63 2.69 -6.52
C SER A 131 2.18 3.03 -6.25
N LEU A 132 1.26 2.34 -6.93
CA LEU A 132 -0.18 2.53 -6.76
C LEU A 132 -0.62 2.13 -5.36
N ALA A 133 -0.20 0.95 -4.88
CA ALA A 133 -0.48 0.48 -3.52
C ALA A 133 0.06 1.46 -2.47
N LEU A 134 1.28 1.97 -2.66
CA LEU A 134 1.90 2.90 -1.73
C LEU A 134 1.14 4.22 -1.63
N LEU A 135 0.84 4.85 -2.77
CA LEU A 135 0.22 6.18 -2.80
C LEU A 135 -1.23 6.19 -2.32
N MET A 136 -1.97 5.10 -2.54
CA MET A 136 -3.36 4.99 -2.08
C MET A 136 -3.48 4.66 -0.59
N SER A 137 -2.42 4.15 0.03
CA SER A 137 -2.43 3.69 1.42
C SER A 137 -2.49 4.84 2.42
N SER A 138 -3.17 4.62 3.54
CA SER A 138 -2.94 5.33 4.81
C SER A 138 -1.81 4.69 5.59
N MET A 139 -1.76 3.36 5.59
CA MET A 139 -0.70 2.55 6.17
C MET A 139 -0.23 1.54 5.14
N PHE A 140 1.08 1.44 4.97
CA PHE A 140 1.70 0.55 4.00
C PHE A 140 2.55 -0.50 4.71
N ILE A 141 2.16 -1.76 4.57
CA ILE A 141 2.92 -2.89 5.07
C ILE A 141 3.89 -3.35 3.99
N TYR A 142 5.18 -3.34 4.31
CA TYR A 142 6.18 -4.05 3.51
C TYR A 142 6.51 -5.39 4.16
N ASN A 143 6.18 -6.48 3.47
CA ASN A 143 6.34 -7.85 3.96
C ASN A 143 7.56 -8.51 3.31
N SER A 144 8.52 -8.91 4.13
CA SER A 144 9.71 -9.68 3.72
C SER A 144 9.87 -10.92 4.59
N GLN A 145 10.66 -11.89 4.14
CA GLN A 145 11.05 -13.08 4.92
C GLN A 145 12.52 -12.96 5.34
N GLY A 146 12.87 -13.55 6.49
CA GLY A 146 14.24 -13.58 6.99
C GLY A 146 14.62 -12.31 7.75
N SER A 147 15.75 -11.70 7.42
CA SER A 147 16.26 -10.46 8.04
C SER A 147 16.06 -9.24 7.14
N ILE A 148 16.23 -8.04 7.69
CA ILE A 148 16.37 -6.82 6.89
C ILE A 148 17.80 -6.76 6.38
N ASP A 149 18.03 -7.29 5.19
CA ASP A 149 19.32 -7.27 4.50
C ASP A 149 19.40 -6.18 3.41
N ASP A 150 20.58 -6.04 2.83
CA ASP A 150 20.84 -5.05 1.78
C ASP A 150 19.95 -5.27 0.54
N ASN A 151 19.58 -6.51 0.23
CA ASN A 151 18.68 -6.83 -0.88
C ASN A 151 17.26 -6.34 -0.59
N ALA A 152 16.77 -6.57 0.63
CA ALA A 152 15.44 -6.15 1.03
C ALA A 152 15.30 -4.61 1.02
N ILE A 153 16.36 -3.89 1.43
CA ILE A 153 16.43 -2.42 1.32
C ILE A 153 16.49 -1.99 -0.15
N THR A 154 17.33 -2.62 -0.97
CA THR A 154 17.49 -2.24 -2.39
C THR A 154 16.18 -2.37 -3.17
N ARG A 155 15.35 -3.37 -2.84
CA ARG A 155 14.00 -3.54 -3.43
C ARG A 155 13.06 -2.37 -3.15
N LEU A 156 13.26 -1.65 -2.05
CA LEU A 156 12.54 -0.41 -1.74
C LEU A 156 13.12 0.82 -2.46
N GLY A 157 14.12 0.65 -3.33
CA GLY A 157 14.72 1.74 -4.09
C GLY A 157 13.73 2.53 -4.94
N LEU A 158 12.62 1.89 -5.33
CA LEU A 158 11.47 2.53 -5.96
C LEU A 158 10.91 3.72 -5.15
N VAL A 159 10.93 3.66 -3.82
CA VAL A 159 10.49 4.78 -2.97
C VAL A 159 11.29 6.04 -3.29
N THR A 160 12.59 5.89 -3.55
CA THR A 160 13.47 7.00 -3.97
C THR A 160 13.00 7.61 -5.29
N GLU A 161 12.65 6.79 -6.28
CA GLU A 161 12.16 7.26 -7.59
C GLU A 161 10.81 7.96 -7.48
N LEU A 162 9.87 7.34 -6.75
CA LEU A 162 8.56 7.91 -6.46
C LEU A 162 8.68 9.25 -5.80
N SER A 163 9.59 9.36 -4.84
CA SER A 163 9.76 10.57 -4.10
C SER A 163 10.32 11.73 -4.92
N LYS A 164 11.27 11.45 -5.83
CA LYS A 164 11.76 12.43 -6.82
C LYS A 164 10.62 12.89 -7.72
N TYR A 165 9.76 11.97 -8.12
CA TYR A 165 8.60 12.27 -8.94
C TYR A 165 7.60 13.19 -8.22
N VAL A 166 7.19 12.82 -7.00
CA VAL A 166 6.30 13.59 -6.11
C VAL A 166 6.85 15.00 -5.93
N LYS A 167 8.13 15.14 -5.53
CA LYS A 167 8.82 16.45 -5.38
C LYS A 167 8.76 17.29 -6.65
N SER A 168 9.04 16.70 -7.81
CA SER A 168 9.10 17.43 -9.09
C SER A 168 7.74 17.93 -9.59
N LYS A 169 6.64 17.27 -9.22
CA LYS A 169 5.30 17.57 -9.72
C LYS A 169 4.45 18.39 -8.76
N LEU A 170 4.74 18.33 -7.47
CA LEU A 170 3.92 18.93 -6.43
C LEU A 170 4.52 20.20 -5.82
N GLY A 171 5.56 20.75 -6.45
CA GLY A 171 6.00 22.12 -6.19
C GLY A 171 6.41 22.41 -4.74
N GLY A 172 6.92 21.41 -4.03
CA GLY A 172 7.33 21.57 -2.63
C GLY A 172 6.18 21.58 -1.62
N LEU A 173 4.95 21.19 -1.99
CA LEU A 173 3.94 20.79 -1.01
C LEU A 173 4.54 19.79 -0.03
N ASP A 174 4.12 19.89 1.22
CA ASP A 174 4.71 19.10 2.29
C ASP A 174 4.60 17.61 1.96
N ASN A 175 5.72 17.03 1.49
CA ASN A 175 5.78 15.64 1.00
C ASN A 175 5.26 14.65 2.06
N GLN A 176 5.22 15.09 3.31
CA GLN A 176 4.72 14.40 4.49
C GLN A 176 3.26 13.96 4.38
N ALA A 177 2.37 14.77 3.77
CA ALA A 177 0.95 14.45 3.73
C ALA A 177 0.60 13.31 2.75
N ILE A 178 1.56 12.89 1.91
CA ILE A 178 1.31 11.98 0.79
C ILE A 178 1.73 10.56 1.11
N PHE A 179 2.85 10.39 1.82
CA PHE A 179 3.36 9.07 2.17
C PHE A 179 2.60 8.49 3.38
N PRO A 180 2.19 7.21 3.30
CA PRO A 180 1.53 6.53 4.41
C PRO A 180 2.46 6.32 5.61
N SER A 181 1.88 5.95 6.75
CA SER A 181 2.66 5.28 7.79
C SER A 181 3.22 3.96 7.24
N PHE A 182 4.45 3.62 7.64
CA PHE A 182 5.18 2.47 7.09
C PHE A 182 5.39 1.41 8.16
N LEU A 183 4.95 0.19 7.88
CA LEU A 183 5.17 -0.95 8.78
C LEU A 183 5.94 -2.04 8.05
N TRP A 184 7.18 -2.28 8.47
CA TRP A 184 7.94 -3.41 7.94
C TRP A 184 7.61 -4.68 8.73
N VAL A 185 6.92 -5.62 8.11
CA VAL A 185 6.64 -6.94 8.71
C VAL A 185 7.68 -7.93 8.21
N VAL A 186 8.51 -8.42 9.13
CA VAL A 186 9.58 -9.37 8.87
C VAL A 186 9.14 -10.76 9.30
N ARG A 187 8.90 -11.63 8.33
CA ARG A 187 8.38 -13.00 8.48
C ARG A 187 9.51 -14.00 8.67
N ASP A 188 9.17 -15.14 9.26
CA ASP A 188 10.08 -16.26 9.50
C ASP A 188 11.36 -15.81 10.24
N PHE A 189 11.20 -14.84 11.13
CA PHE A 189 12.28 -14.19 11.83
C PHE A 189 12.82 -15.10 12.94
N SER A 190 14.11 -15.40 12.89
CA SER A 190 14.78 -16.37 13.76
C SER A 190 15.86 -15.76 14.66
N LEU A 191 16.15 -14.46 14.53
CA LEU A 191 17.16 -13.79 15.35
C LEU A 191 16.60 -13.49 16.74
N ASP A 192 17.43 -13.67 17.76
CA ASP A 192 17.14 -13.23 19.12
C ASP A 192 17.46 -11.73 19.26
N LEU A 193 16.43 -10.90 19.29
CA LEU A 193 16.58 -9.45 19.33
C LEU A 193 16.77 -8.96 20.77
N GLN A 194 17.94 -8.40 21.04
CA GLN A 194 18.23 -7.65 22.28
C GLN A 194 17.66 -6.21 22.25
N ILE A 195 17.04 -5.81 21.14
CA ILE A 195 16.46 -4.48 20.90
C ILE A 195 15.03 -4.63 20.39
N THR A 196 14.24 -3.55 20.42
CA THR A 196 12.90 -3.60 19.83
C THR A 196 12.96 -3.78 18.31
N PRO A 197 11.95 -4.42 17.67
CA PRO A 197 11.88 -4.50 16.21
C PRO A 197 11.98 -3.13 15.51
N LYS A 198 11.40 -2.08 16.10
CA LYS A 198 11.53 -0.70 15.62
C LYS A 198 12.99 -0.25 15.59
N ASN A 199 13.73 -0.46 16.68
CA ASN A 199 15.14 -0.10 16.74
C ASN A 199 15.99 -0.95 15.77
N TYR A 200 15.62 -2.21 15.55
CA TYR A 200 16.25 -3.05 14.53
C TYR A 200 16.08 -2.45 13.12
N LEU A 201 14.89 -1.93 12.78
CA LEU A 201 14.68 -1.19 11.53
C LEU A 201 15.49 0.11 11.48
N GLU A 202 15.51 0.91 12.54
CA GLU A 202 16.29 2.15 12.57
C GLU A 202 17.80 1.90 12.40
N PHE A 203 18.32 0.82 12.98
CA PHE A 203 19.69 0.38 12.78
C PHE A 203 19.96 -0.03 11.34
N ALA A 204 19.08 -0.84 10.73
CA ALA A 204 19.19 -1.24 9.32
C ALA A 204 19.15 -0.04 8.35
N LEU A 205 18.40 1.01 8.70
CA LEU A 205 18.29 2.25 7.94
C LEU A 205 19.34 3.31 8.33
N SER A 206 20.22 3.01 9.28
CA SER A 206 21.29 3.92 9.66
C SER A 206 22.27 4.14 8.50
N SER A 207 22.73 5.38 8.37
CA SER A 207 23.75 5.75 7.39
C SER A 207 25.10 5.26 7.86
N GLU A 208 25.91 4.75 6.95
CA GLU A 208 27.33 4.47 7.22
C GLU A 208 28.15 5.74 6.99
N GLU A 209 29.11 6.06 7.86
CA GLU A 209 29.96 7.26 7.72
C GLU A 209 30.92 7.19 6.53
N ARG A 210 31.30 5.97 6.14
CA ARG A 210 32.17 5.69 4.99
C ARG A 210 31.55 4.59 4.17
N TYR A 211 31.27 4.88 2.91
CA TYR A 211 30.72 3.93 1.96
C TYR A 211 31.33 4.16 0.58
N THR A 212 31.45 3.08 -0.19
CA THR A 212 31.98 3.09 -1.55
C THR A 212 30.98 3.71 -2.54
N GLU A 213 31.44 4.08 -3.75
CA GLU A 213 30.54 4.60 -4.78
C GLU A 213 29.47 3.57 -5.19
N THR A 214 29.76 2.27 -5.09
CA THR A 214 28.79 1.20 -5.33
C THR A 214 27.71 1.12 -4.24
N GLU A 215 28.03 1.51 -3.01
CA GLU A 215 27.10 1.55 -1.87
C GLU A 215 26.30 2.86 -1.80
N ARG A 216 26.70 3.88 -2.57
CA ARG A 216 26.02 5.19 -2.59
C ARG A 216 24.53 5.10 -2.89
N ASN A 217 24.14 4.20 -3.80
CA ASN A 217 22.74 3.99 -4.12
C ASN A 217 21.97 3.44 -2.91
N LYS A 218 22.54 2.45 -2.20
CA LYS A 218 21.97 1.89 -0.97
C LYS A 218 21.77 2.98 0.10
N GLN A 219 22.78 3.82 0.34
CA GLN A 219 22.67 4.92 1.30
C GLN A 219 21.60 5.94 0.89
N GLN A 220 21.45 6.22 -0.41
CA GLN A 220 20.39 7.09 -0.91
C GLN A 220 18.99 6.50 -0.66
N ILE A 221 18.83 5.18 -0.78
CA ILE A 221 17.58 4.49 -0.49
C ILE A 221 17.27 4.57 1.01
N LYS A 222 18.23 4.25 1.88
CA LYS A 222 18.09 4.37 3.34
C LYS A 222 17.66 5.79 3.74
N ALA A 223 18.35 6.81 3.23
CA ALA A 223 18.03 8.21 3.49
C ALA A 223 16.62 8.60 3.00
N SER A 224 16.22 8.11 1.82
CA SER A 224 14.89 8.36 1.27
C SER A 224 13.81 7.72 2.13
N LEU A 225 13.97 6.46 2.54
CA LEU A 225 13.02 5.80 3.43
C LEU A 225 12.80 6.58 4.73
N LYS A 226 13.87 7.05 5.38
CA LYS A 226 13.77 7.88 6.58
C LYS A 226 13.12 9.23 6.33
N GLN A 227 13.36 9.84 5.17
CA GLN A 227 12.80 11.15 4.82
C GLN A 227 11.29 11.09 4.57
N TYR A 228 10.82 10.08 3.83
CA TYR A 228 9.42 10.02 3.37
C TYR A 228 8.52 9.23 4.31
N PHE A 229 9.04 8.18 4.94
CA PHE A 229 8.32 7.44 5.98
C PHE A 229 8.75 7.95 7.35
N ARG A 230 8.22 9.11 7.75
CA ARG A 230 8.49 9.68 9.07
C ARG A 230 7.90 8.82 10.17
N ASP A 231 6.65 8.43 9.99
CA ASP A 231 6.05 7.38 10.80
C ASP A 231 6.40 6.02 10.18
N ARG A 232 7.34 5.34 10.84
CA ARG A 232 7.81 4.02 10.45
C ARG A 232 7.99 3.15 11.68
N ASP A 233 7.62 1.89 11.53
CA ASP A 233 7.73 0.88 12.55
C ASP A 233 8.05 -0.48 11.94
N CYS A 234 8.35 -1.44 12.80
CA CYS A 234 8.72 -2.79 12.40
C CYS A 234 8.06 -3.80 13.33
N PHE A 235 7.72 -4.96 12.77
CA PHE A 235 7.15 -6.07 13.50
C PHE A 235 7.75 -7.37 13.00
N THR A 236 8.19 -8.24 13.91
CA THR A 236 8.76 -9.54 13.57
C THR A 236 7.75 -10.65 13.84
N LEU A 237 7.66 -11.60 12.92
CA LEU A 237 6.81 -12.78 13.02
C LEU A 237 7.65 -14.03 12.94
N VAL A 238 7.45 -14.95 13.86
CA VAL A 238 8.00 -16.31 13.75
C VAL A 238 7.34 -17.04 12.57
N ARG A 239 7.93 -18.16 12.16
CA ARG A 239 7.31 -19.04 11.17
C ARG A 239 6.00 -19.62 11.74
N PRO A 240 4.88 -19.66 11.00
CA PRO A 240 3.59 -20.12 11.53
C PRO A 240 3.57 -21.62 11.84
N ILE A 241 4.27 -22.44 11.03
CA ILE A 241 4.42 -23.90 11.19
C ILE A 241 5.83 -24.32 10.73
N HIS A 242 6.38 -25.37 11.33
CA HIS A 242 7.69 -25.94 10.93
C HIS A 242 7.60 -26.87 9.73
N ASP A 243 6.53 -27.67 9.60
CA ASP A 243 6.29 -28.58 8.48
C ASP A 243 6.01 -27.83 7.16
N GLU A 244 6.89 -28.03 6.18
CA GLU A 244 6.82 -27.40 4.85
C GLU A 244 5.57 -27.79 4.05
N LYS A 245 5.12 -29.05 4.14
CA LYS A 245 3.95 -29.53 3.39
C LYS A 245 2.67 -28.91 3.93
N LYS A 246 2.58 -28.77 5.25
CA LYS A 246 1.50 -28.04 5.92
C LYS A 246 1.56 -26.55 5.60
N LEU A 247 2.75 -25.96 5.59
CA LEU A 247 2.95 -24.54 5.28
C LEU A 247 2.48 -24.17 3.86
N GLN A 248 2.65 -25.05 2.87
CA GLN A 248 2.13 -24.85 1.51
C GLN A 248 0.61 -24.66 1.48
N ASN A 249 -0.10 -25.30 2.43
CA ASN A 249 -1.55 -25.25 2.55
C ASN A 249 -1.99 -24.44 3.78
N ALA A 250 -1.22 -23.40 4.13
CA ALA A 250 -1.41 -22.70 5.40
C ALA A 250 -2.82 -22.13 5.63
N SER A 251 -3.56 -21.81 4.56
CA SER A 251 -4.95 -21.33 4.63
C SER A 251 -5.98 -22.39 5.03
N LYS A 252 -5.62 -23.68 4.96
CA LYS A 252 -6.47 -24.80 5.38
C LYS A 252 -6.16 -25.30 6.77
N LEU A 253 -5.17 -24.72 7.43
CA LEU A 253 -4.76 -25.15 8.76
C LEU A 253 -5.78 -24.70 9.79
N GLU A 254 -6.01 -25.59 10.74
CA GLU A 254 -6.79 -25.26 11.91
C GLU A 254 -5.95 -24.43 12.90
N SER A 255 -6.61 -23.61 13.71
CA SER A 255 -5.93 -22.69 14.65
C SER A 255 -4.97 -23.42 15.61
N TYR A 256 -5.29 -24.65 16.02
CA TYR A 256 -4.44 -25.44 16.91
C TYR A 256 -3.17 -25.98 16.24
N GLU A 257 -3.15 -26.08 14.90
CA GLU A 257 -1.95 -26.50 14.15
C GLU A 257 -0.94 -25.36 14.02
N ILE A 258 -1.41 -24.11 14.13
CA ILE A 258 -0.58 -22.92 14.06
C ILE A 258 0.09 -22.69 15.41
N ARG A 259 1.40 -22.39 15.36
CA ARG A 259 2.21 -22.14 16.56
C ARG A 259 1.59 -21.06 17.45
N PRO A 260 1.46 -21.29 18.78
CA PRO A 260 0.89 -20.32 19.70
C PRO A 260 1.58 -18.96 19.67
N GLU A 261 2.91 -18.94 19.50
CA GLU A 261 3.69 -17.71 19.42
C GLU A 261 3.31 -16.89 18.18
N PHE A 262 3.12 -17.55 17.04
CA PHE A 262 2.67 -16.89 15.82
C PHE A 262 1.28 -16.28 15.99
N ARG A 263 0.34 -17.03 16.59
CA ARG A 263 -1.02 -16.54 16.85
C ARG A 263 -1.02 -15.32 17.76
N ASN A 264 -0.29 -15.37 18.87
CA ASN A 264 -0.14 -14.22 19.78
C ASN A 264 0.51 -13.01 19.08
N GLN A 265 1.49 -13.24 18.22
CA GLN A 265 2.13 -12.18 17.45
C GLN A 265 1.20 -11.57 16.39
N ILE A 266 0.34 -12.36 15.75
CA ILE A 266 -0.70 -11.85 14.84
C ILE A 266 -1.69 -10.95 15.59
N GLU A 267 -2.18 -11.36 16.76
CA GLU A 267 -3.08 -10.54 17.57
C GLU A 267 -2.43 -9.19 17.93
N LYS A 268 -1.16 -9.23 18.37
CA LYS A 268 -0.38 -8.02 18.67
C LYS A 268 -0.18 -7.13 17.43
N LEU A 269 0.12 -7.72 16.27
CA LEU A 269 0.27 -6.99 15.02
C LEU A 269 -1.04 -6.33 14.60
N LYS A 270 -2.14 -7.07 14.66
CA LYS A 270 -3.48 -6.58 14.33
C LYS A 270 -3.87 -5.43 15.26
N GLN A 271 -3.72 -5.59 16.57
CA GLN A 271 -3.99 -4.52 17.53
C GLN A 271 -3.16 -3.28 17.22
N LYS A 272 -1.85 -3.45 16.99
CA LYS A 272 -0.95 -2.36 16.59
C LYS A 272 -1.43 -1.62 15.34
N ILE A 273 -1.87 -2.35 14.31
CA ILE A 273 -2.42 -1.75 13.08
C ILE A 273 -3.67 -0.93 13.41
N LEU A 274 -4.61 -1.49 14.16
CA LEU A 274 -5.88 -0.81 14.48
C LEU A 274 -5.68 0.44 15.35
N ASP A 275 -4.73 0.40 16.28
CA ASP A 275 -4.41 1.52 17.18
C ASP A 275 -3.72 2.68 16.45
N THR A 276 -2.94 2.38 15.41
CA THR A 276 -2.08 3.38 14.74
C THR A 276 -2.55 3.82 13.36
N VAL A 277 -3.45 3.06 12.72
CA VAL A 277 -3.96 3.44 11.40
C VAL A 277 -4.87 4.66 11.48
N ALA A 278 -4.68 5.60 10.56
CA ALA A 278 -5.48 6.82 10.45
C ALA A 278 -6.24 6.88 9.12
N PRO A 279 -7.41 7.54 9.07
CA PRO A 279 -8.08 7.85 7.82
C PRO A 279 -7.15 8.56 6.85
N LYS A 280 -7.25 8.24 5.55
CA LYS A 280 -6.43 8.90 4.53
C LYS A 280 -6.84 10.37 4.47
N GLU A 281 -5.85 11.26 4.51
CA GLU A 281 -6.06 12.69 4.38
C GLU A 281 -5.36 13.22 3.13
N LEU A 282 -6.01 14.13 2.40
CA LEU A 282 -5.37 14.92 1.35
C LEU A 282 -5.80 16.38 1.48
N GLY A 283 -4.83 17.28 1.68
CA GLY A 283 -5.06 18.72 1.76
C GLY A 283 -6.01 19.13 2.88
N GLY A 284 -5.85 18.59 4.10
CA GLY A 284 -6.69 18.93 5.25
C GLY A 284 -8.03 18.19 5.30
N ARG A 285 -8.30 17.28 4.35
CA ARG A 285 -9.60 16.60 4.23
C ARG A 285 -9.45 15.09 4.29
N MET A 286 -10.14 14.49 5.24
CA MET A 286 -10.30 13.05 5.31
C MET A 286 -11.09 12.55 4.09
N LEU A 287 -10.56 11.51 3.45
CA LEU A 287 -11.19 10.91 2.29
C LEU A 287 -12.27 9.94 2.75
N ASN A 288 -13.44 10.03 2.14
CA ASN A 288 -14.45 8.97 2.21
C ASN A 288 -14.44 8.14 0.92
N GLY A 289 -15.29 7.13 0.89
CA GLY A 289 -15.43 6.23 -0.25
C GLY A 289 -15.73 6.95 -1.58
N ARG A 290 -16.57 7.98 -1.55
CA ARG A 290 -16.89 8.79 -2.74
C ARG A 290 -15.69 9.55 -3.29
N ILE A 291 -14.85 10.11 -2.43
CA ILE A 291 -13.64 10.83 -2.86
C ILE A 291 -12.60 9.85 -3.40
N ILE A 292 -12.40 8.70 -2.73
CA ILE A 292 -11.52 7.64 -3.23
C ILE A 292 -12.00 7.15 -4.61
N TYR A 293 -13.30 6.92 -4.77
CA TYR A 293 -13.91 6.60 -6.06
C TYR A 293 -13.60 7.65 -7.14
N GLN A 294 -13.78 8.93 -6.84
CA GLN A 294 -13.50 10.02 -7.80
C GLN A 294 -12.02 10.08 -8.18
N ASN A 295 -11.12 9.83 -7.22
CA ASN A 295 -9.68 9.80 -7.44
C ASN A 295 -9.28 8.63 -8.35
N LEU A 296 -9.90 7.45 -8.16
CA LEU A 296 -9.68 6.27 -8.99
C LEU A 296 -10.31 6.42 -10.40
N GLN A 297 -11.47 7.09 -10.51
CA GLN A 297 -12.22 7.22 -11.76
C GLN A 297 -11.74 8.34 -12.69
N ASN A 298 -11.06 9.38 -12.18
CA ASN A 298 -10.77 10.56 -12.98
C ASN A 298 -9.99 10.19 -14.26
N LYS A 299 -10.72 10.31 -15.37
CA LYS A 299 -10.59 9.53 -16.60
C LYS A 299 -9.15 9.53 -17.13
N ASN A 300 -8.56 8.34 -17.08
CA ASN A 300 -7.25 7.89 -17.57
C ASN A 300 -6.34 7.46 -16.41
N ALA A 301 -6.54 6.24 -15.92
CA ALA A 301 -5.45 5.36 -15.53
C ALA A 301 -4.53 5.06 -16.76
N LYS A 302 -4.05 6.11 -17.44
CA LYS A 302 -2.79 6.07 -18.18
C LYS A 302 -1.72 6.11 -17.09
N ALA A 303 -1.62 5.00 -16.38
CA ALA A 303 -0.66 4.79 -15.32
C ALA A 303 0.73 5.06 -15.87
N VAL A 304 1.53 5.79 -15.10
CA VAL A 304 2.98 5.62 -15.03
C VAL A 304 3.62 5.24 -16.36
N LYS A 305 3.85 6.18 -17.28
CA LYS A 305 4.70 5.85 -18.43
C LYS A 305 6.16 5.78 -17.96
N THR A 306 6.83 4.69 -18.28
CA THR A 306 8.28 4.57 -18.13
C THR A 306 8.93 4.96 -19.44
N GLU A 307 9.59 6.11 -19.49
CA GLU A 307 10.37 6.52 -20.67
C GLU A 307 11.83 6.09 -20.43
N ARG A 308 12.39 5.26 -21.32
CA ARG A 308 13.85 5.00 -21.34
C ARG A 308 14.52 6.28 -21.84
N GLY A 309 15.07 7.08 -20.94
CA GLY A 309 15.94 8.19 -21.31
C GLY A 309 17.30 7.66 -21.72
N SER A 310 17.65 7.73 -23.01
CA SER A 310 19.03 7.55 -23.45
C SER A 310 19.80 8.84 -23.15
N ASN A 311 20.56 8.87 -22.06
CA ASN A 311 21.62 9.86 -21.89
C ASN A 311 22.85 9.37 -22.66
N ARG A 312 23.57 10.28 -23.33
CA ARG A 312 24.81 10.03 -24.11
C ARG A 312 26.00 9.47 -23.29
N VAL A 313 25.76 8.97 -22.09
CA VAL A 313 26.71 8.26 -21.24
C VAL A 313 25.91 7.11 -20.63
N GLY A 314 26.28 5.87 -20.91
CA GLY A 314 25.48 4.64 -20.73
C GLY A 314 24.99 4.32 -19.31
N LYS A 315 24.17 5.19 -18.71
CA LYS A 315 23.38 4.94 -17.50
C LYS A 315 21.91 4.88 -17.91
N HIS A 316 21.32 3.70 -17.87
CA HIS A 316 19.87 3.54 -18.00
C HIS A 316 19.19 4.11 -16.75
N SER A 317 18.38 5.16 -16.91
CA SER A 317 17.53 5.71 -15.85
C SER A 317 16.08 5.33 -16.17
N LEU A 318 15.43 4.59 -15.26
CA LEU A 318 13.99 4.42 -15.27
C LEU A 318 13.34 5.75 -14.85
N ARG A 319 12.40 6.27 -15.65
CA ARG A 319 11.60 7.45 -15.30
C ARG A 319 10.14 7.07 -15.16
N ILE A 320 9.64 6.98 -13.93
CA ILE A 320 8.23 6.75 -13.60
C ILE A 320 7.43 8.04 -13.78
N ARG A 321 6.36 8.04 -14.59
CA ARG A 321 5.49 9.23 -14.79
C ARG A 321 4.07 9.05 -14.24
N ILE A 322 3.85 9.23 -12.93
CA ILE A 322 2.51 9.12 -12.30
C ILE A 322 1.64 10.35 -12.63
N ARG A 323 0.55 10.21 -13.38
CA ARG A 323 -0.34 11.36 -13.62
C ARG A 323 -0.92 11.93 -12.32
N SER A 324 -1.13 13.26 -12.31
CA SER A 324 -1.66 14.04 -11.17
C SER A 324 -2.97 13.51 -10.58
N SER A 325 -3.71 12.67 -11.30
CA SER A 325 -4.91 11.98 -10.82
C SER A 325 -4.66 11.09 -9.59
N PHE A 326 -3.46 10.52 -9.44
CA PHE A 326 -3.06 9.73 -8.26
C PHE A 326 -2.43 10.58 -7.14
N LEU A 327 -2.11 11.84 -7.44
CA LEU A 327 -1.39 12.79 -6.57
C LEU A 327 -2.23 14.06 -6.31
N PHE A 328 -3.56 13.96 -6.42
CA PHE A 328 -4.50 15.08 -6.63
C PHE A 328 -4.07 16.42 -6.03
N LEU A 329 -3.86 17.43 -6.89
CA LEU A 329 -4.27 18.79 -6.59
C LEU A 329 -5.51 19.09 -7.42
N GLY A 330 -6.55 19.56 -6.73
CA GLY A 330 -7.65 20.23 -7.39
C GLY A 330 -7.11 21.36 -8.26
N LYS A 331 -7.67 21.53 -9.45
CA LYS A 331 -7.79 22.87 -10.02
C LYS A 331 -8.70 23.64 -9.05
N PHE A 332 -8.13 24.32 -8.07
CA PHE A 332 -8.80 25.47 -7.50
C PHE A 332 -8.87 26.50 -8.64
N LYS A 333 -10.02 26.56 -9.32
CA LYS A 333 -10.33 27.75 -10.12
C LYS A 333 -10.33 28.89 -9.12
N ALA A 334 -9.43 29.86 -9.32
CA ALA A 334 -9.68 31.20 -8.83
C ALA A 334 -11.09 31.57 -9.31
N CYS A 335 -12.01 31.79 -8.37
CA CYS A 335 -13.31 32.35 -8.69
C CYS A 335 -13.03 33.78 -9.16
N GLY A 336 -12.82 33.93 -10.47
CA GLY A 336 -12.84 35.22 -11.13
C GLY A 336 -14.27 35.73 -11.10
N LYS A 337 -14.65 36.41 -10.01
CA LYS A 337 -15.65 37.48 -9.97
C LYS A 337 -15.63 38.12 -8.58
N ARG A 338 -15.48 39.45 -8.59
CA ARG A 338 -15.47 40.42 -7.49
C ARG A 338 -16.22 39.95 -6.24
N CYS A 339 -15.48 39.69 -5.16
CA CYS A 339 -16.00 39.79 -3.80
C CYS A 339 -14.87 40.33 -2.91
N SER A 340 -15.20 41.39 -2.20
CA SER A 340 -14.41 42.15 -1.24
C SER A 340 -14.02 41.30 -0.01
N ILE A 341 -12.70 41.17 0.22
CA ILE A 341 -11.90 41.10 1.47
C ILE A 341 -12.71 41.03 2.80
N PRO A 342 -12.33 40.20 3.81
CA PRO A 342 -10.97 40.18 4.38
C PRO A 342 -10.25 38.85 4.64
N CYS A 343 -8.97 38.88 4.24
CA CYS A 343 -7.75 38.54 4.98
C CYS A 343 -7.88 37.74 6.29
N TRP A 344 -7.16 36.60 6.36
CA TRP A 344 -6.63 36.08 7.63
C TRP A 344 -5.17 35.67 7.43
N THR A 345 -4.28 36.40 8.09
CA THR A 345 -2.87 36.12 8.29
C THR A 345 -2.74 35.28 9.56
N ILE A 346 -1.97 34.19 9.53
CA ILE A 346 -1.37 33.62 10.75
C ILE A 346 0.09 33.31 10.44
N THR A 347 0.95 33.94 11.25
CA THR A 347 2.41 33.86 11.35
C THR A 347 2.95 32.47 11.63
#